data_AF-A0A414AWM1-F1
#
_entry.id   AF-A0A414AWM1-F1
#
_cell.length_a   1.000
_cell.length_b   1.000
_cell.length_c   1.000
_cell.angle_alpha   90.00
_cell.angle_beta   90.00
_cell.angle_gamma   90.00
#
_symmetry.space_group_name_H-M   'P 1'
#
loop_
_entity.id
_entity.type
_entity.pdbx_description
1 polymer ?
#
loop_
_entity_poly.entity_id
_entity_poly.type
_entity_poly.pdbx_seq_one_letter_code
_entity_poly.pdbx_strand_id
1 'polypeptide(L)'
;MGRDEFVVFITNASAKELISDKVECLKRRFQQSGRNLGVCRNLSITAGADFVQRKDTFESIYYRADCAMRSGKRNDKGTLSFYDASMKFDVSETETEKRYPFFQV
;
A
#
# COMPACT_ATOMS: atom_id res chain seq x y z
N MET A 1 6.87 -0.33 9.87
CA MET A 1 6.35 -1.45 9.05
C MET A 1 6.24 -2.69 9.93
N GLY A 2 5.10 -3.36 9.89
CA GLY A 2 4.83 -4.61 10.58
C GLY A 2 5.45 -5.83 9.89
N ARG A 3 5.24 -7.03 10.45
CA ARG A 3 5.77 -8.29 9.93
C ARG A 3 5.20 -8.70 8.56
N ASP A 4 4.01 -8.22 8.23
CA ASP A 4 3.23 -8.56 7.02
C ASP A 4 3.10 -7.37 6.05
N GLU A 5 3.82 -6.27 6.31
CA GLU A 5 3.79 -5.06 5.49
C GLU A 5 5.05 -4.97 4.61
N PHE A 6 4.84 -4.66 3.33
CA PHE A 6 5.91 -4.53 2.34
C PHE A 6 5.74 -3.23 1.57
N VAL A 7 6.86 -2.63 1.14
CA VAL A 7 6.87 -1.42 0.30
C VAL A 7 7.72 -1.65 -0.92
N VAL A 8 7.22 -1.20 -2.06
CA VAL A 8 7.90 -1.29 -3.35
C VAL A 8 7.88 0.07 -4.01
N PHE A 9 9.06 0.61 -4.28
CA PHE A 9 9.23 1.80 -5.11
C PHE A 9 9.40 1.36 -6.57
N ILE A 10 8.56 1.89 -7.46
CA ILE A 10 8.58 1.56 -8.89
C ILE A 10 8.98 2.81 -9.66
N THR A 11 10.14 2.76 -10.31
CA THR A 11 10.59 3.81 -11.22
C THR A 11 9.90 3.66 -12.58
N ASN A 12 9.74 4.77 -13.31
CA ASN A 12 9.16 4.80 -14.66
C ASN A 12 7.73 4.23 -14.76
N ALA A 13 6.95 4.31 -13.68
CA ALA A 13 5.52 4.02 -13.71
C ALA A 13 4.72 5.31 -13.69
N SER A 14 4.13 5.66 -14.84
CA SER A 14 3.29 6.87 -14.99
C SER A 14 1.80 6.55 -15.11
N ALA A 15 1.43 5.30 -15.38
CA ALA A 15 0.06 4.88 -15.63
C ALA A 15 -0.52 4.10 -14.44
N LYS A 16 -1.72 4.47 -13.99
CA LYS A 16 -2.46 3.76 -12.94
C LYS A 16 -2.78 2.33 -13.36
N GLU A 17 -3.08 2.14 -14.65
CA GLU A 17 -3.41 0.86 -15.26
C GLU A 17 -2.26 -0.14 -15.09
N LEU A 18 -1.02 0.29 -15.35
CA LEU A 18 0.17 -0.54 -15.19
C LEU A 18 0.35 -1.00 -13.73
N ILE A 19 0.08 -0.12 -12.78
CA ILE A 19 0.16 -0.46 -11.35
C ILE A 19 -0.96 -1.43 -10.97
N SER A 20 -2.19 -1.18 -11.44
CA SER A 20 -3.34 -2.07 -11.24
C SER A 20 -3.05 -3.48 -11.76
N ASP A 21 -2.53 -3.62 -12.98
CA ASP A 21 -2.19 -4.91 -13.59
C ASP A 21 -1.13 -5.66 -12.78
N LYS A 22 -0.09 -4.95 -12.32
CA LYS A 22 0.96 -5.55 -11.48
C LYS A 22 0.42 -6.04 -10.14
N VAL A 23 -0.42 -5.25 -9.49
CA VAL A 23 -1.02 -5.61 -8.19
C VAL A 23 -2.02 -6.76 -8.36
N GLU A 24 -2.79 -6.79 -9.44
CA GLU A 24 -3.67 -7.91 -9.73
C GLU A 24 -2.89 -9.21 -10.01
N CYS A 25 -1.81 -9.12 -10.79
CA CYS A 25 -0.92 -10.25 -11.00
C CYS A 25 -0.34 -10.78 -9.67
N LEU A 26 0.10 -9.88 -8.80
CA LEU A 26 0.61 -10.23 -7.47
C LEU A 26 -0.46 -10.92 -6.62
N LYS A 27 -1.69 -10.39 -6.60
CA LYS A 27 -2.82 -11.01 -5.89
C LYS A 27 -3.07 -12.44 -6.36
N ARG A 28 -3.14 -12.65 -7.69
CA ARG A 28 -3.36 -14.00 -8.26
C ARG A 28 -2.25 -14.97 -7.84
N ARG A 29 -0.99 -14.53 -7.87
CA ARG A 29 0.16 -15.33 -7.41
C ARG A 29 0.10 -15.63 -5.91
N PHE A 30 -0.31 -14.67 -5.10
CA PHE A 30 -0.47 -14.84 -3.66
C PHE A 30 -1.56 -15.87 -3.34
N GLN A 31 -2.70 -15.78 -4.01
CA GLN A 31 -3.79 -16.75 -3.91
C GLN A 31 -3.38 -18.15 -4.39
N GLN A 32 -2.63 -18.25 -5.49
CA GLN A 32 -2.11 -19.53 -5.98
C GLN A 32 -1.13 -20.15 -4.98
N SER A 33 -0.24 -19.34 -4.41
CA SER A 33 0.72 -19.80 -3.40
C SER A 33 0.00 -20.27 -2.14
N GLY A 34 -1.02 -19.53 -1.67
CA GLY A 34 -1.88 -19.94 -0.57
C GLY A 34 -2.56 -21.29 -0.82
N ARG A 35 -3.05 -21.54 -2.05
CA ARG A 35 -3.61 -22.83 -2.44
C ARG A 35 -2.58 -23.96 -2.40
N ASN A 36 -1.39 -23.74 -2.96
CA ASN A 36 -0.32 -24.73 -2.97
C ASN A 36 0.16 -25.10 -1.56
N LEU A 37 0.05 -24.17 -0.61
CA LEU A 37 0.42 -24.37 0.80
C LEU A 37 -0.74 -24.93 1.66
N GLY A 38 -1.90 -25.20 1.09
CA GLY A 38 -3.09 -25.65 1.84
C GLY A 38 -3.79 -24.56 2.67
N VAL A 39 -3.40 -23.29 2.51
CA VAL A 39 -3.94 -22.11 3.22
C VAL A 39 -5.03 -21.43 2.38
N CYS A 40 -5.94 -22.23 1.83
CA CYS A 40 -6.72 -21.91 0.63
C CYS A 40 -7.78 -20.79 0.76
N ARG A 41 -8.18 -20.36 1.96
CA ARG A 41 -9.39 -19.54 2.10
C ARG A 41 -9.21 -18.05 2.40
N ASN A 42 -8.09 -17.63 2.98
CA ASN A 42 -8.01 -16.27 3.55
C ASN A 42 -6.72 -15.50 3.22
N LEU A 43 -5.86 -16.01 2.33
CA LEU A 43 -4.63 -15.29 1.97
C LEU A 43 -4.90 -14.32 0.82
N SER A 44 -4.99 -13.04 1.15
CA SER A 44 -5.14 -11.94 0.19
C SER A 44 -4.14 -10.84 0.49
N ILE A 45 -3.98 -9.93 -0.46
CA ILE A 45 -3.19 -8.72 -0.29
C ILE A 45 -4.10 -7.51 -0.45
N THR A 46 -3.79 -6.46 0.30
CA THR A 46 -4.31 -5.12 0.09
C THR A 46 -3.12 -4.22 -0.16
N ALA A 47 -3.19 -3.41 -1.20
CA ALA A 47 -2.15 -2.49 -1.59
C ALA A 47 -2.72 -1.07 -1.64
N GLY A 48 -1.89 -0.11 -1.22
CA GLY A 48 -2.11 1.30 -1.46
C GLY A 48 -0.98 1.85 -2.31
N ALA A 49 -1.30 2.77 -3.20
CA ALA A 49 -0.33 3.38 -4.09
C ALA A 49 -0.55 4.89 -4.20
N ASP A 50 0.54 5.59 -4.46
CA ASP A 50 0.49 6.96 -4.95
C ASP A 50 1.69 7.22 -5.88
N PHE A 51 1.58 8.28 -6.68
CA PHE A 51 2.64 8.73 -7.56
C PHE A 51 3.46 9.84 -6.90
N VAL A 52 4.74 9.90 -7.26
CA VAL A 52 5.64 10.98 -6.86
C VAL A 52 5.10 12.31 -7.39
N GLN A 53 5.04 13.30 -6.51
CA GLN A 53 4.69 14.68 -6.78
C GLN A 53 5.92 15.57 -6.54
N ARG A 54 5.85 16.81 -7.03
CA ARG A 54 6.95 17.76 -6.87
C ARG A 54 7.16 18.06 -5.38
N LYS A 55 8.41 17.99 -4.91
CA LYS A 55 8.83 18.16 -3.51
C LYS A 55 8.46 17.02 -2.56
N ASP A 56 8.09 15.86 -3.11
CA ASP A 56 7.91 14.70 -2.26
C ASP A 56 9.22 14.21 -1.64
N THR A 57 9.08 13.74 -0.41
CA THR A 57 10.09 12.95 0.29
C THR A 57 9.64 11.49 0.31
N PHE A 58 10.52 10.58 0.73
CA PHE A 58 10.14 9.17 0.87
C PHE A 58 9.01 9.00 1.90
N GLU A 59 9.05 9.78 2.98
CA GLU A 59 8.06 9.84 4.04
C GLU A 59 6.68 10.22 3.48
N SER A 60 6.62 11.30 2.69
CA SER A 60 5.35 11.86 2.21
C SER A 60 4.65 10.90 1.26
N ILE A 61 5.39 10.22 0.37
CA ILE A 61 4.84 9.23 -0.55
C ILE A 61 4.42 7.99 0.21
N TYR A 62 5.27 7.50 1.13
CA TYR A 62 4.96 6.31 1.91
C TYR A 62 3.71 6.50 2.76
N TYR A 63 3.59 7.65 3.43
CA TYR A 63 2.41 8.01 4.21
C TYR A 63 1.13 7.97 3.35
N ARG A 64 1.17 8.52 2.14
CA ARG A 64 0.00 8.53 1.24
C ARG A 64 -0.35 7.13 0.74
N ALA A 65 0.64 6.33 0.37
CA ALA A 65 0.43 4.93 -0.03
C ALA A 65 -0.17 4.10 1.12
N ASP A 66 0.33 4.26 2.35
CA ASP A 66 -0.23 3.61 3.54
C ASP A 66 -1.67 4.10 3.83
N CYS A 67 -1.94 5.39 3.69
CA CYS A 67 -3.29 5.93 3.84
C CYS A 67 -4.28 5.25 2.87
N ALA A 68 -3.88 5.14 1.60
CA ALA A 68 -4.66 4.47 0.58
C ALA A 68 -4.90 2.99 0.91
N MET A 69 -3.85 2.26 1.32
CA MET A 69 -3.93 0.84 1.66
C MET A 69 -4.95 0.59 2.77
N ARG A 70 -4.91 1.40 3.84
CA ARG A 70 -5.82 1.27 4.99
C ARG A 70 -7.24 1.68 4.66
N SER A 71 -7.42 2.72 3.85
CA SER A 71 -8.73 3.08 3.32
C SER A 71 -9.34 1.90 2.54
N GLY A 72 -8.55 1.24 1.70
CA GLY A 72 -8.94 0.02 0.99
C GLY A 72 -9.33 -1.12 1.94
N LYS A 73 -8.52 -1.37 2.98
CA LYS A 73 -8.76 -2.43 3.98
C LYS A 73 -10.02 -2.18 4.82
N ARG A 74 -10.32 -0.92 5.19
CA ARG A 74 -11.51 -0.58 6.00
C ARG A 74 -12.81 -0.66 5.21
N ASN A 75 -12.78 -0.28 3.94
CA ASN A 75 -13.97 -0.17 3.10
C ASN A 75 -14.25 -1.46 2.30
N ASP A 76 -13.47 -2.52 2.51
CA ASP A 76 -13.43 -3.74 1.69
C ASP A 76 -13.30 -3.43 0.17
N LYS A 77 -12.65 -2.29 -0.13
CA LYS A 77 -12.50 -1.73 -1.47
C LYS A 77 -11.30 -2.36 -2.15
N GLY A 78 -11.50 -3.59 -2.60
CA GLY A 78 -10.63 -4.26 -3.56
C GLY A 78 -9.18 -4.43 -3.10
N THR A 79 -8.34 -4.76 -4.07
CA THR A 79 -6.93 -5.13 -3.83
C THR A 79 -5.99 -3.93 -3.91
N LEU A 80 -6.38 -2.87 -4.62
CA LEU A 80 -5.58 -1.67 -4.80
C LEU A 80 -6.44 -0.44 -4.56
N SER A 81 -5.93 0.49 -3.77
CA SER A 81 -6.46 1.84 -3.64
C SER A 81 -5.38 2.86 -4.00
N PHE A 82 -5.72 3.83 -4.84
CA PHE A 82 -4.87 4.99 -5.07
C PHE A 82 -5.20 6.05 -4.03
N TYR A 83 -4.18 6.74 -3.54
CA TYR A 83 -4.36 7.80 -2.57
C TYR A 83 -5.27 8.90 -3.11
N ASP A 84 -6.14 9.37 -2.23
CA ASP A 84 -6.96 10.56 -2.40
C ASP A 84 -6.87 11.38 -1.11
N ALA A 85 -6.94 12.71 -1.21
CA ALA A 85 -6.78 13.60 -0.06
C ALA A 85 -7.83 13.35 1.04
N SER A 86 -9.01 12.82 0.70
CA SER A 86 -10.03 12.40 1.67
C SER A 86 -9.64 11.18 2.51
N MET A 87 -8.59 10.45 2.12
CA MET A 87 -8.09 9.26 2.83
C MET A 87 -7.07 9.58 3.93
N LYS A 88 -6.72 10.86 4.11
CA LYS A 88 -5.89 11.27 5.24
C LYS A 88 -6.57 10.85 6.54
N PHE A 89 -5.84 10.11 7.35
CA PHE A 89 -6.25 9.90 8.73
C PHE A 89 -5.81 11.11 9.56
N ASP A 90 -6.64 11.56 10.49
CA ASP A 90 -6.20 12.39 11.62
C ASP A 90 -5.29 11.54 12.51
N VAL A 91 -4.06 11.34 12.07
CA VAL A 91 -3.02 10.69 12.86
C VAL A 91 -2.37 11.81 13.67
N SER A 92 -2.54 11.77 14.99
CA SER A 92 -1.78 12.66 15.88
C SER A 92 -0.27 12.53 15.61
N GLU A 93 0.49 13.62 15.74
CA GLU A 93 1.94 13.65 15.45
C GLU A 93 2.70 12.54 16.19
N THR A 94 2.28 12.21 17.42
CA THR A 94 2.84 11.14 18.27
C THR A 94 2.65 9.73 17.71
N GLU A 95 1.59 9.47 16.94
CA GLU A 95 1.38 8.18 16.27
C GLU A 95 2.15 8.07 14.96
N THR A 96 2.42 9.19 14.30
CA THR A 96 3.18 9.24 13.04
C THR A 96 4.66 8.91 13.30
N GLU A 97 5.22 9.45 14.38
CA GLU A 97 6.61 9.24 14.82
C GLU A 97 6.89 7.78 15.24
N LYS A 98 5.98 7.15 15.97
CA LYS A 98 6.07 5.72 16.32
C LYS A 98 5.95 4.80 15.10
N ARG A 99 5.25 5.24 14.05
CA ARG A 99 4.85 4.38 12.93
C ARG A 99 5.79 4.45 11.74
N TYR A 100 6.46 5.58 11.57
CA TYR A 100 7.44 5.82 10.52
C TYR A 100 8.85 6.14 11.07
N PRO A 101 9.38 5.38 12.05
CA PRO A 101 10.63 5.73 12.73
C PRO A 101 11.86 5.64 11.83
N PHE A 102 11.76 4.90 10.71
CA PHE A 102 12.87 4.69 9.76
C PHE A 102 13.13 5.88 8.83
N PHE A 103 12.26 6.89 8.87
CA PHE A 103 12.24 7.95 7.88
C PHE A 103 12.43 9.36 8.50
N GLN A 104 12.86 9.43 9.76
CA GLN A 104 13.41 10.66 10.33
C GLN A 104 14.93 10.66 10.09
N VAL A 105 15.39 11.48 9.14
CA VAL A 105 16.81 11.83 8.95
C VAL A 105 17.02 13.27 9.40
#